data_AF-A0A351MS55-F1
#
_entry.id   AF-A0A351MS55-F1
#
_cell.length_a   1.000
_cell.length_b   1.000
_cell.length_c   1.000
_cell.angle_alpha   90.00
_cell.angle_beta   90.00
_cell.angle_gamma   90.00
#
_symmetry.space_group_name_H-M   'P 1'
#
loop_
_entity.id
_entity.type
_entity.pdbx_description
1 polymer ?
#
loop_
_entity_poly.entity_id
_entity_poly.type
_entity_poly.pdbx_seq_one_letter_code
_entity_poly.pdbx_strand_id
1 'polypeptide(L)'
;TYVSNFESSSRREFLRLAALAGFGFGIGNGLTASAVAAPDPRSLSFSGITDIGKARPRPAGAKPVWELTTKPMEKVRVAFIGLSRGMAHVNAVVNLPFVETIALCDLRQERANNAAKFVEKKTGKMPLIFAGDEDIWEKMIARDDIDVVYISTPWEWHVPMCVKSMQAGKHAFVEVSAAVTVDECWQLVDASEQTQRHCVQLENCCYNESELFVLNMARQGFFGEMKHAECAYI
;
A
#
# COMPACT_ATOMS: atom_id res chain seq x y z
N THR A 1 28.71 10.54 -6.90
CA THR A 1 28.65 10.78 -5.45
C THR A 1 27.79 12.01 -5.19
N TYR A 2 26.47 11.82 -5.15
CA TYR A 2 25.52 12.82 -4.65
C TYR A 2 24.85 12.20 -3.43
N VAL A 3 25.59 12.20 -2.32
CA VAL A 3 25.00 12.03 -1.00
C VAL A 3 24.69 13.45 -0.56
N SER A 4 23.50 13.94 -0.90
CA SER A 4 22.98 15.13 -0.23
C SER A 4 22.57 14.68 1.17
N ASN A 5 23.18 15.32 2.17
CA ASN A 5 22.83 15.19 3.58
C ASN A 5 21.35 15.60 3.76
N PHE A 6 20.44 14.63 3.71
CA PHE A 6 19.12 14.77 4.30
C PHE A 6 19.28 14.52 5.80
N GLU A 7 19.62 15.56 6.56
CA GLU A 7 19.47 15.55 8.02
C GLU A 7 17.99 15.35 8.35
N SER A 8 17.66 14.12 8.78
CA SER A 8 16.65 13.65 9.74
C SER A 8 15.32 14.38 9.96
N SER A 9 14.81 15.26 9.10
CA SER A 9 13.43 15.74 9.23
C SER A 9 12.50 14.60 8.81
N SER A 10 11.78 14.01 9.76
CA SER A 10 10.86 12.90 9.46
C SER A 10 9.81 13.37 8.44
N ARG A 11 9.30 12.49 7.56
CA ARG A 11 8.20 12.86 6.64
C ARG A 11 6.99 13.45 7.37
N ARG A 12 6.79 13.07 8.64
CA ARG A 12 5.78 13.67 9.53
C ARG A 12 6.06 15.16 9.80
N GLU A 13 7.33 15.57 9.93
CA GLU A 13 7.74 16.98 10.01
C GLU A 13 7.66 17.70 8.68
N PHE A 14 8.04 17.05 7.57
CA PHE A 14 7.86 17.63 6.23
C PHE A 14 6.38 17.92 5.95
N LEU A 15 5.48 16.97 6.23
CA LEU A 15 4.04 17.17 6.10
C LEU A 15 3.52 18.27 7.05
N ARG A 16 4.06 18.38 8.28
CA ARG A 16 3.77 19.50 9.18
C ARG A 16 4.18 20.85 8.58
N LEU A 17 5.40 20.96 8.03
CA LEU A 17 5.91 22.20 7.44
C LEU A 17 5.13 22.58 6.18
N ALA A 18 4.84 21.62 5.31
CA ALA A 18 4.07 21.84 4.09
C ALA A 18 2.63 22.29 4.39
N ALA A 19 1.98 21.69 5.39
CA ALA A 19 0.66 22.11 5.85
C ALA A 19 0.64 23.54 6.42
N LEU A 20 1.70 23.95 7.13
CA LEU A 20 1.84 25.32 7.66
C LEU A 20 2.08 26.35 6.55
N ALA A 21 2.90 26.01 5.54
CA ALA A 21 3.21 26.91 4.42
C ALA A 21 1.98 27.20 3.53
N GLY A 22 1.04 26.27 3.42
CA GLY A 22 -0.19 26.43 2.64
C GLY A 22 -1.16 27.51 3.15
N PHE A 23 -1.04 27.96 4.41
CA PHE A 23 -1.90 29.00 4.99
C PHE A 23 -1.39 30.44 4.79
N GLY A 24 -0.16 30.63 4.30
CA GLY A 24 0.52 31.93 4.31
C GLY A 24 0.15 32.94 3.21
N PHE A 25 -0.65 32.58 2.20
CA PHE A 25 -0.76 33.38 0.96
C PHE A 25 -2.17 33.87 0.56
N GLY A 26 -3.16 33.82 1.45
CA GLY A 26 -4.57 34.01 1.05
C GLY A 26 -5.37 35.07 1.80
N ILE A 27 -4.92 36.32 1.92
CA ILE A 27 -5.81 37.44 2.33
C ILE A 27 -5.51 38.70 1.48
N GLY A 28 -6.41 39.06 0.57
CA GLY A 28 -6.34 40.34 -0.17
C GLY A 28 -7.42 40.56 -1.24
N ASN A 29 -8.50 41.25 -0.86
CA ASN A 29 -9.37 42.20 -1.61
C ASN A 29 -10.30 41.76 -2.80
N GLY A 30 -11.62 41.79 -2.55
CA GLY A 30 -12.56 42.81 -3.09
C GLY A 30 -13.29 42.67 -4.45
N LEU A 31 -14.65 42.69 -4.39
CA LEU A 31 -15.69 43.23 -5.33
C LEU A 31 -16.47 42.36 -6.36
N THR A 32 -17.73 42.08 -5.98
CA THR A 32 -19.08 41.97 -6.62
C THR A 32 -19.32 41.79 -8.15
N ALA A 33 -20.14 40.77 -8.51
CA ALA A 33 -21.35 40.86 -9.36
C ALA A 33 -22.08 39.49 -9.49
N SER A 34 -23.41 39.51 -9.35
CA SER A 34 -24.31 38.35 -9.31
C SER A 34 -24.62 37.73 -10.67
N ALA A 35 -24.41 36.41 -10.77
CA ALA A 35 -25.26 35.45 -11.46
C ALA A 35 -25.32 34.23 -10.53
N VAL A 36 -26.45 33.53 -10.42
CA VAL A 36 -26.60 32.39 -9.49
C VAL A 36 -25.50 31.36 -9.77
N ALA A 37 -24.44 31.43 -8.97
CA ALA A 37 -23.23 30.67 -9.15
C ALA A 37 -23.44 29.28 -8.55
N ALA A 38 -22.84 28.28 -9.19
CA ALA A 38 -22.51 27.03 -8.52
C ALA A 38 -21.95 27.34 -7.12
N PRO A 39 -22.28 26.53 -6.09
CA PRO A 39 -21.88 26.80 -4.71
C PRO A 39 -20.39 27.18 -4.66
N ASP A 40 -20.10 28.33 -4.04
CA ASP A 40 -18.74 28.87 -3.94
C ASP A 40 -17.82 27.75 -3.44
N PRO A 41 -16.75 27.38 -4.15
CA PRO A 41 -15.82 26.37 -3.64
C PRO A 41 -15.17 26.78 -2.31
N ARG A 42 -15.29 28.05 -1.89
CA ARG A 42 -14.95 28.53 -0.52
C ARG A 42 -16.06 28.30 0.51
N SER A 43 -17.30 28.08 0.07
CA SER A 43 -18.45 27.68 0.90
C SER A 43 -18.53 26.17 1.14
N LEU A 44 -17.73 25.38 0.42
CA LEU A 44 -17.33 24.05 0.87
C LEU A 44 -16.50 24.23 2.14
N SER A 45 -17.17 24.31 3.28
CA SER A 45 -16.49 24.13 4.55
C SER A 45 -15.99 22.69 4.52
N PHE A 46 -14.69 22.53 4.29
CA PHE A 46 -13.99 21.30 4.57
C PHE A 46 -13.97 21.10 6.10
N SER A 47 -15.12 20.75 6.66
CA SER A 47 -15.25 20.41 8.08
C SER A 47 -14.45 19.15 8.45
N GLY A 48 -13.78 18.51 7.48
CA GLY A 48 -12.87 17.38 7.67
C GLY A 48 -11.38 17.64 7.37
N ILE A 49 -10.95 18.85 6.92
CA ILE A 49 -9.51 19.13 6.69
C ILE A 49 -8.74 19.38 7.99
N THR A 50 -9.44 19.60 9.12
CA THR A 50 -8.79 19.84 10.42
C THR A 50 -7.90 18.67 10.89
N ASP A 51 -7.98 17.50 10.26
CA ASP A 51 -7.19 16.31 10.62
C ASP A 51 -5.90 16.11 9.81
N ILE A 52 -5.80 16.62 8.58
CA ILE A 52 -4.60 16.43 7.72
C ILE A 52 -3.38 17.16 8.31
N GLY A 53 -3.62 18.34 8.91
CA GLY A 53 -2.57 19.13 9.55
C GLY A 53 -2.29 18.76 11.01
N LYS A 54 -3.09 17.88 11.63
CA LYS A 54 -2.84 17.45 13.01
C LYS A 54 -1.64 16.53 13.04
N ALA A 55 -0.61 17.00 13.73
CA ALA A 55 0.56 16.27 14.11
C ALA A 55 0.18 14.92 14.78
N ARG A 56 0.21 13.81 14.03
CA ARG A 56 0.08 12.46 14.61
C ARG A 56 1.46 11.97 15.08
N PRO A 57 1.74 11.94 16.39
CA PRO A 57 3.02 11.42 16.88
C PRO A 57 3.13 9.93 16.54
N ARG A 58 4.35 9.47 16.32
CA ARG A 58 4.61 8.03 16.17
C ARG A 58 4.23 7.30 17.47
N PRO A 59 3.57 6.13 17.41
CA PRO A 59 3.30 5.33 18.60
C PRO A 59 4.57 5.04 19.41
N ALA A 60 4.45 5.00 20.74
CA ALA A 60 5.59 4.75 21.62
C ALA A 60 6.24 3.38 21.30
N GLY A 61 7.57 3.37 21.16
CA GLY A 61 8.34 2.17 20.83
C GLY A 61 8.32 1.75 19.35
N ALA A 62 7.48 2.36 18.51
CA ALA A 62 7.48 2.10 17.08
C ALA A 62 8.72 2.71 16.42
N LYS A 63 9.22 2.08 15.35
CA LYS A 63 10.41 2.51 14.62
C LYS A 63 10.05 2.84 13.18
N PRO A 64 10.71 3.83 12.57
CA PRO A 64 10.48 4.14 11.15
C PRO A 64 10.84 2.98 10.22
N VAL A 65 10.20 2.94 9.05
CA VAL A 65 10.31 1.82 8.08
C VAL A 65 10.92 2.18 6.73
N TRP A 66 11.47 3.39 6.54
CA TRP A 66 12.05 3.84 5.27
C TRP A 66 13.32 3.08 4.84
N GLU A 67 13.97 2.40 5.77
CA GLU A 67 15.13 1.51 5.55
C GLU A 67 14.89 0.16 6.24
N LEU A 68 13.62 -0.22 6.40
CA LEU A 68 13.29 -1.51 6.97
C LEU A 68 13.93 -2.61 6.10
N THR A 69 14.79 -3.39 6.72
CA THR A 69 15.39 -4.59 6.13
C THR A 69 15.08 -5.76 7.03
N THR A 70 14.88 -6.92 6.42
CA THR A 70 14.66 -8.18 7.13
C THR A 70 15.81 -9.13 6.84
N LYS A 71 15.90 -10.20 7.64
CA LYS A 71 16.90 -11.23 7.39
C LYS A 71 16.66 -11.83 6.00
N PRO A 72 17.70 -11.99 5.17
CA PRO A 72 17.58 -12.69 3.90
C PRO A 72 16.98 -14.09 4.09
N MET A 73 16.12 -14.49 3.17
CA MET A 73 15.46 -15.79 3.15
C MET A 73 15.83 -16.50 1.86
N GLU A 74 16.28 -17.76 1.94
CA GLU A 74 16.55 -18.57 0.76
C GLU A 74 15.26 -18.89 -0.01
N LYS A 75 14.16 -19.06 0.73
CA LYS A 75 12.84 -19.29 0.18
C LYS A 75 11.80 -18.48 0.93
N VAL A 76 10.96 -17.77 0.20
CA VAL A 76 9.86 -16.96 0.75
C VAL A 76 8.56 -17.73 0.64
N ARG A 77 7.88 -17.99 1.76
CA ARG A 77 6.60 -18.68 1.80
C ARG A 77 5.47 -17.66 1.78
N VAL A 78 4.62 -17.75 0.76
CA VAL A 78 3.58 -16.75 0.53
C VAL A 78 2.19 -17.36 0.58
N ALA A 79 1.25 -16.53 1.02
CA ALA A 79 -0.16 -16.81 1.02
C ALA A 79 -0.94 -15.72 0.28
N PHE A 80 -2.13 -16.05 -0.22
CA PHE A 80 -2.96 -15.12 -0.99
C PHE A 80 -4.37 -15.06 -0.40
N ILE A 81 -4.91 -13.86 -0.20
CA ILE A 81 -6.31 -13.59 0.18
C ILE A 81 -6.99 -12.86 -0.98
N GLY A 82 -8.03 -13.46 -1.55
CA GLY A 82 -8.73 -12.96 -2.73
C GLY A 82 -8.07 -13.43 -4.03
N LEU A 83 -8.76 -14.33 -4.74
CA LEU A 83 -8.23 -15.06 -5.90
C LEU A 83 -8.97 -14.70 -7.19
N SER A 84 -9.55 -13.50 -7.26
CA SER A 84 -9.94 -12.91 -8.55
C SER A 84 -8.74 -12.17 -9.14
N ARG A 85 -8.48 -10.94 -8.70
CA ARG A 85 -7.27 -10.19 -9.07
C ARG A 85 -5.99 -10.91 -8.64
N GLY A 86 -6.01 -11.52 -7.45
CA GLY A 86 -4.87 -12.23 -6.88
C GLY A 86 -4.35 -13.40 -7.72
N MET A 87 -5.13 -13.95 -8.65
CA MET A 87 -4.63 -15.00 -9.56
C MET A 87 -3.50 -14.52 -10.47
N ALA A 88 -3.44 -13.22 -10.80
CA ALA A 88 -2.31 -12.68 -11.53
C ALA A 88 -1.02 -12.71 -10.68
N HIS A 89 -1.13 -12.41 -9.38
CA HIS A 89 -0.01 -12.51 -8.44
C HIS A 89 0.41 -13.95 -8.20
N VAL A 90 -0.55 -14.87 -8.05
CA VAL A 90 -0.27 -16.32 -7.99
C VAL A 90 0.51 -16.76 -9.22
N ASN A 91 0.04 -16.41 -10.42
CA ASN A 91 0.73 -16.75 -11.67
C ASN A 91 2.13 -16.13 -11.76
N ALA A 92 2.33 -14.90 -11.30
CA ALA A 92 3.66 -14.29 -11.29
C ALA A 92 4.60 -15.02 -10.31
N VAL A 93 4.16 -15.26 -9.08
CA VAL A 93 4.96 -15.85 -8.01
C VAL A 93 5.36 -17.30 -8.29
N VAL A 94 4.48 -18.13 -8.86
CA VAL A 94 4.82 -19.55 -9.09
C VAL A 94 5.98 -19.75 -10.07
N ASN A 95 6.34 -18.72 -10.85
CA ASN A 95 7.49 -18.75 -11.74
C ASN A 95 8.80 -18.31 -11.06
N LEU A 96 8.76 -17.90 -9.78
CA LEU A 96 9.94 -17.48 -9.02
C LEU A 96 10.52 -18.68 -8.26
N PRO A 97 11.78 -19.08 -8.53
CA PRO A 97 12.35 -20.30 -7.94
C PRO A 97 12.58 -20.20 -6.42
N PHE A 98 12.69 -18.98 -5.89
CA PHE A 98 12.90 -18.68 -4.47
C PHE A 98 11.59 -18.40 -3.72
N VAL A 99 10.43 -18.66 -4.32
CA VAL A 99 9.12 -18.44 -3.67
C VAL A 99 8.31 -19.72 -3.65
N GLU A 100 7.57 -19.97 -2.57
CA GLU A 100 6.63 -21.08 -2.44
C GLU A 100 5.25 -20.56 -2.06
N THR A 101 4.24 -20.85 -2.88
CA THR A 101 2.84 -20.59 -2.54
C THR A 101 2.35 -21.71 -1.63
N ILE A 102 2.12 -21.42 -0.35
CA ILE A 102 1.78 -22.44 0.65
C ILE A 102 0.31 -22.41 1.09
N ALA A 103 -0.38 -21.29 0.88
CA ALA A 103 -1.77 -21.13 1.26
C ALA A 103 -2.53 -20.21 0.31
N LEU A 104 -3.80 -20.55 0.06
CA LEU A 104 -4.71 -19.81 -0.81
C LEU A 104 -6.04 -19.61 -0.10
N CYS A 105 -6.54 -18.39 -0.11
CA CYS A 105 -7.76 -17.99 0.58
C CYS A 105 -8.72 -17.24 -0.34
N ASP A 106 -9.97 -17.70 -0.44
CA ASP A 106 -11.05 -16.97 -1.13
C ASP A 106 -12.40 -17.40 -0.53
N LEU A 107 -13.37 -16.47 -0.46
CA LEU A 107 -14.75 -16.77 -0.07
C LEU A 107 -15.34 -17.92 -0.90
N ARG A 108 -15.04 -17.94 -2.20
CA ARG A 108 -15.58 -18.92 -3.14
C ARG A 108 -14.68 -20.15 -3.16
N GLN A 109 -15.16 -21.25 -2.59
CA GLN A 109 -14.49 -22.55 -2.60
C GLN A 109 -13.98 -22.96 -3.99
N GLU A 110 -14.79 -22.73 -5.03
CA GLU A 110 -14.42 -23.04 -6.42
C GLU A 110 -13.16 -22.28 -6.87
N ARG A 111 -13.05 -20.98 -6.55
CA ARG A 111 -11.88 -20.16 -6.91
C ARG A 111 -10.62 -20.67 -6.21
N ALA A 112 -10.73 -20.97 -4.91
CA ALA A 112 -9.61 -21.47 -4.13
C ALA A 112 -9.14 -22.85 -4.64
N ASN A 113 -10.08 -23.75 -4.97
CA ASN A 113 -9.77 -25.05 -5.57
C ASN A 113 -9.10 -24.92 -6.93
N ASN A 114 -9.59 -24.03 -7.79
CA ASN A 114 -9.03 -23.82 -9.13
C ASN A 114 -7.61 -23.22 -9.06
N ALA A 115 -7.40 -22.27 -8.15
CA ALA A 115 -6.08 -21.69 -7.89
C ALA A 115 -5.11 -22.75 -7.34
N ALA A 116 -5.53 -23.60 -6.41
CA ALA A 116 -4.70 -24.65 -5.85
C ALA A 116 -4.27 -25.68 -6.90
N LYS A 117 -5.21 -26.13 -7.76
CA LYS A 117 -4.91 -26.99 -8.91
C LYS A 117 -3.92 -26.35 -9.88
N PHE A 118 -4.05 -25.03 -10.10
CA PHE A 118 -3.11 -24.30 -10.95
C PHE A 118 -1.69 -24.30 -10.35
N VAL A 119 -1.55 -24.02 -9.06
CA VAL A 119 -0.27 -24.06 -8.33
C VAL A 119 0.32 -25.46 -8.36
N GLU A 120 -0.48 -26.49 -8.06
CA GLU A 120 -0.04 -27.89 -8.07
C GLU A 120 0.46 -28.30 -9.47
N LYS A 121 -0.27 -27.96 -10.52
CA LYS A 121 0.14 -28.25 -11.90
C LYS A 121 1.48 -27.61 -12.27
N LYS A 122 1.77 -26.42 -11.72
CA LYS A 122 2.99 -25.66 -12.03
C LYS A 122 4.19 -26.07 -11.17
N THR A 123 3.95 -26.44 -9.92
CA THR A 123 5.00 -26.60 -8.91
C THR A 123 5.14 -28.03 -8.37
N GLY A 124 4.17 -28.90 -8.66
CA GLY A 124 4.06 -30.24 -8.09
C GLY A 124 3.62 -30.26 -6.62
N LYS A 125 3.27 -29.11 -6.03
CA LYS A 125 2.88 -28.98 -4.63
C LYS A 125 1.50 -28.36 -4.49
N MET A 126 0.64 -29.02 -3.71
CA MET A 126 -0.69 -28.52 -3.39
C MET A 126 -0.62 -27.51 -2.22
N PRO A 127 -0.99 -26.24 -2.42
CA PRO A 127 -1.13 -25.29 -1.32
C PRO A 127 -2.37 -25.61 -0.47
N LEU A 128 -2.35 -25.18 0.78
CA LEU A 128 -3.52 -25.33 1.66
C LEU A 128 -4.61 -24.35 1.29
N ILE A 129 -5.85 -24.82 1.36
CA ILE A 129 -7.03 -24.07 0.92
C ILE A 129 -7.81 -23.58 2.14
N PHE A 130 -8.10 -22.28 2.15
CA PHE A 130 -8.96 -21.60 3.12
C PHE A 130 -10.14 -21.00 2.37
N ALA A 131 -11.36 -21.51 2.57
CA ALA A 131 -12.53 -21.00 1.85
C ALA A 131 -13.83 -21.23 2.61
N GLY A 132 -14.90 -20.56 2.18
CA GLY A 132 -16.27 -20.78 2.66
C GLY A 132 -16.80 -19.67 3.58
N ASP A 133 -16.01 -19.23 4.55
CA ASP A 133 -16.42 -18.21 5.53
C ASP A 133 -15.71 -16.87 5.29
N GLU A 134 -16.36 -15.76 5.66
CA GLU A 134 -15.80 -14.40 5.52
C GLU A 134 -14.54 -14.18 6.35
N ASP A 135 -14.48 -14.75 7.55
CA ASP A 135 -13.33 -14.65 8.45
C ASP A 135 -12.32 -15.81 8.28
N ILE A 136 -12.47 -16.66 7.25
CA ILE A 136 -11.60 -17.84 7.07
C ILE A 136 -10.12 -17.46 6.90
N TRP A 137 -9.85 -16.27 6.39
CA TRP A 137 -8.51 -15.73 6.22
C TRP A 137 -7.79 -15.53 7.56
N GLU A 138 -8.51 -15.32 8.67
CA GLU A 138 -7.90 -15.20 10.00
C GLU A 138 -7.21 -16.50 10.41
N LYS A 139 -7.84 -17.66 10.11
CA LYS A 139 -7.22 -18.97 10.34
C LYS A 139 -5.97 -19.16 9.48
N MET A 140 -5.95 -18.59 8.27
CA MET A 140 -4.76 -18.64 7.41
C MET A 140 -3.62 -17.81 8.00
N ILE A 141 -3.88 -16.56 8.39
CA ILE A 141 -2.84 -15.68 8.93
C ILE A 141 -2.40 -16.07 10.35
N ALA A 142 -3.14 -16.93 11.05
CA ALA A 142 -2.71 -17.51 12.33
C ALA A 142 -1.57 -18.53 12.19
N ARG A 143 -1.21 -18.94 10.96
CA ARG A 143 -0.10 -19.88 10.74
C ARG A 143 1.26 -19.21 10.92
N ASP A 144 2.19 -19.93 11.54
CA ASP A 144 3.56 -19.45 11.79
C ASP A 144 4.52 -19.65 10.62
N ASP A 145 4.06 -20.30 9.54
CA ASP A 145 4.88 -20.67 8.40
C ASP A 145 4.69 -19.78 7.16
N ILE A 146 3.90 -18.70 7.26
CA ILE A 146 3.73 -17.71 6.19
C ILE A 146 4.63 -16.51 6.46
N ASP A 147 5.40 -16.10 5.45
CA ASP A 147 6.29 -14.93 5.52
C ASP A 147 5.61 -13.68 4.93
N VAL A 148 4.89 -13.84 3.80
CA VAL A 148 4.21 -12.75 3.09
C VAL A 148 2.75 -13.12 2.77
N VAL A 149 1.84 -12.17 2.97
CA VAL A 149 0.43 -12.28 2.58
C VAL A 149 0.14 -11.26 1.48
N TYR A 150 -0.30 -11.76 0.33
CA TYR A 150 -0.87 -10.96 -0.74
C TYR A 150 -2.37 -10.77 -0.49
N ILE A 151 -2.84 -9.53 -0.52
CA ILE A 151 -4.22 -9.14 -0.23
C ILE A 151 -4.78 -8.50 -1.49
N SER A 152 -5.77 -9.15 -2.10
CA SER A 152 -6.40 -8.76 -3.37
C SER A 152 -7.92 -8.88 -3.27
N THR A 153 -8.47 -8.33 -2.18
CA THR A 153 -9.88 -8.36 -1.81
C THR A 153 -10.60 -7.05 -2.19
N PRO A 154 -11.90 -6.90 -1.93
CA PRO A 154 -12.55 -5.58 -1.97
C PRO A 154 -11.89 -4.59 -1.01
N TRP A 155 -12.01 -3.28 -1.31
CA TRP A 155 -11.25 -2.21 -0.66
C TRP A 155 -11.50 -2.10 0.84
N GLU A 156 -12.73 -2.37 1.28
CA GLU A 156 -13.13 -2.36 2.68
C GLU A 156 -12.35 -3.38 3.54
N TRP A 157 -11.77 -4.41 2.92
CA TRP A 157 -11.02 -5.46 3.59
C TRP A 157 -9.51 -5.25 3.61
N HIS A 158 -8.98 -4.33 2.80
CA HIS A 158 -7.54 -4.12 2.65
C HIS A 158 -6.86 -3.76 3.98
N VAL A 159 -7.36 -2.74 4.67
CA VAL A 159 -6.72 -2.23 5.90
C VAL A 159 -6.83 -3.23 7.05
N PRO A 160 -8.01 -3.80 7.37
CA PRO A 160 -8.13 -4.83 8.41
C PRO A 160 -7.21 -6.03 8.16
N MET A 161 -7.15 -6.53 6.93
CA MET A 161 -6.32 -7.69 6.58
C MET A 161 -4.82 -7.35 6.64
N CYS A 162 -4.41 -6.16 6.19
CA CYS A 162 -3.01 -5.72 6.28
C CYS A 162 -2.55 -5.62 7.72
N VAL A 163 -3.32 -4.90 8.55
CA VAL A 163 -3.00 -4.68 9.97
C VAL A 163 -2.93 -6.01 10.72
N LYS A 164 -3.94 -6.87 10.58
CA LYS A 164 -3.97 -8.18 11.24
C LYS A 164 -2.86 -9.11 10.73
N SER A 165 -2.54 -9.09 9.43
CA SER A 165 -1.40 -9.87 8.89
C SER A 165 -0.07 -9.41 9.48
N MET A 166 0.17 -8.10 9.56
CA MET A 166 1.38 -7.55 10.17
C MET A 166 1.48 -7.85 11.66
N GLN A 167 0.37 -7.74 12.39
CA GLN A 167 0.28 -8.11 13.81
C GLN A 167 0.54 -9.60 14.03
N ALA A 168 0.12 -10.46 13.10
CA ALA A 168 0.45 -11.88 13.06
C ALA A 168 1.88 -12.16 12.55
N GLY A 169 2.73 -11.13 12.46
CA GLY A 169 4.15 -11.25 12.14
C GLY A 169 4.46 -11.47 10.66
N LYS A 170 3.52 -11.19 9.74
CA LYS A 170 3.70 -11.36 8.29
C LYS A 170 3.95 -10.05 7.58
N HIS A 171 4.60 -10.09 6.42
CA HIS A 171 4.60 -8.94 5.51
C HIS A 171 3.26 -8.87 4.75
N ALA A 172 2.72 -7.66 4.58
CA ALA A 172 1.44 -7.42 3.94
C ALA A 172 1.65 -6.72 2.60
N PHE A 173 1.25 -7.38 1.51
CA PHE A 173 1.35 -6.88 0.15
C PHE A 173 -0.08 -6.70 -0.36
N VAL A 174 -0.51 -5.47 -0.59
CA VAL A 174 -1.92 -5.14 -0.80
C VAL A 174 -2.15 -4.52 -2.18
N GLU A 175 -3.21 -4.95 -2.84
CA GLU A 175 -3.67 -4.36 -4.10
C GLU A 175 -4.05 -2.88 -3.94
N VAL A 176 -4.11 -2.19 -5.08
CA VAL A 176 -4.57 -0.80 -5.13
C VAL A 176 -6.10 -0.75 -5.01
N SER A 177 -6.71 0.15 -4.24
CA SER A 177 -6.18 1.19 -3.34
C SER A 177 -5.88 0.62 -1.94
N ALA A 178 -4.73 0.94 -1.34
CA ALA A 178 -4.34 0.37 -0.03
C ALA A 178 -5.26 0.82 1.14
N ALA A 179 -5.87 2.00 1.03
CA ALA A 179 -6.76 2.60 2.02
C ALA A 179 -7.75 3.57 1.32
N VAL A 180 -8.90 3.84 1.93
CA VAL A 180 -9.92 4.78 1.44
C VAL A 180 -10.07 6.02 2.33
N THR A 181 -9.58 5.99 3.57
CA THR A 181 -9.53 7.17 4.46
C THR A 181 -8.12 7.51 4.92
N VAL A 182 -7.90 8.76 5.35
CA VAL A 182 -6.63 9.20 5.94
C VAL A 182 -6.32 8.42 7.23
N ASP A 183 -7.34 8.08 8.01
CA ASP A 183 -7.18 7.30 9.23
C ASP A 183 -6.69 5.89 8.94
N GLU A 184 -7.22 5.25 7.92
CA GLU A 184 -6.74 3.96 7.43
C GLU A 184 -5.30 4.00 6.94
N CYS A 185 -4.89 5.07 6.23
CA CYS A 185 -3.49 5.27 5.85
C CYS A 185 -2.59 5.27 7.09
N TRP A 186 -3.01 5.96 8.17
CA TRP A 186 -2.27 5.97 9.43
C TRP A 186 -2.27 4.62 10.14
N GLN A 187 -3.36 3.86 10.10
CA GLN A 187 -3.40 2.50 10.65
C GLN A 187 -2.35 1.60 9.99
N LEU A 188 -2.19 1.68 8.67
CA LEU A 188 -1.17 0.92 7.94
C LEU A 188 0.25 1.34 8.33
N VAL A 189 0.52 2.65 8.39
CA VAL A 189 1.82 3.20 8.79
C VAL A 189 2.16 2.77 10.21
N ASP A 190 1.25 2.98 11.16
CA ASP A 190 1.48 2.69 12.57
C ASP A 190 1.65 1.18 12.79
N ALA A 191 0.86 0.33 12.13
CA ALA A 191 1.03 -1.11 12.20
C ALA A 191 2.39 -1.58 11.65
N SER A 192 2.84 -1.03 10.51
CA SER A 192 4.16 -1.33 9.95
C SER A 192 5.30 -0.86 10.85
N GLU A 193 5.22 0.36 11.40
CA GLU A 193 6.22 0.91 12.32
C GLU A 193 6.27 0.14 13.66
N GLN A 194 5.14 -0.35 14.17
CA GLN A 194 5.07 -1.14 15.40
C GLN A 194 5.58 -2.57 15.22
N THR A 195 5.16 -3.24 14.13
CA THR A 195 5.46 -4.65 13.91
C THR A 195 6.80 -4.89 13.21
N GLN A 196 7.38 -3.83 12.63
CA GLN A 196 8.55 -3.93 11.76
C GLN A 196 8.32 -4.95 10.64
N ARG A 197 7.17 -4.82 9.97
CA ARG A 197 6.78 -5.60 8.80
C ARG A 197 6.53 -4.69 7.62
N HIS A 198 6.98 -5.13 6.44
CA HIS A 198 6.68 -4.45 5.18
C HIS A 198 5.17 -4.41 4.95
N CYS A 199 4.68 -3.21 4.65
CA CYS A 199 3.37 -2.94 4.08
C CYS A 199 3.60 -2.37 2.68
N VAL A 200 3.31 -3.14 1.64
CA VAL A 200 3.63 -2.80 0.25
C VAL A 200 2.35 -2.67 -0.55
N GLN A 201 2.10 -1.47 -1.09
CA GLN A 201 1.06 -1.27 -2.11
C GLN A 201 1.56 -1.79 -3.45
N LEU A 202 0.78 -2.65 -4.10
CA LEU A 202 1.11 -3.33 -5.35
C LEU A 202 0.79 -2.47 -6.57
N GLU A 203 1.38 -1.27 -6.63
CA GLU A 203 1.26 -0.36 -7.78
C GLU A 203 2.12 -0.86 -8.95
N ASN A 204 1.52 -1.63 -9.87
CA ASN A 204 2.24 -2.23 -10.98
C ASN A 204 2.67 -1.21 -12.04
N CYS A 205 1.95 -0.10 -12.21
CA CYS A 205 2.27 0.88 -13.26
C CYS A 205 3.62 1.57 -13.03
N CYS A 206 4.13 1.60 -11.79
CA CYS A 206 5.48 2.09 -11.52
C CYS A 206 6.60 1.21 -12.12
N TYR A 207 6.28 0.02 -12.63
CA TYR A 207 7.25 -0.98 -13.05
C TYR A 207 7.14 -1.40 -14.53
N ASN A 208 6.28 -0.78 -15.35
CA ASN A 208 6.35 -1.07 -16.78
C ASN A 208 7.57 -0.40 -17.42
N GLU A 209 7.91 -0.87 -18.63
CA GLU A 209 9.10 -0.46 -19.35
C GLU A 209 9.16 1.06 -19.57
N SER A 210 8.05 1.67 -20.00
CA SER A 210 7.95 3.10 -20.26
C SER A 210 8.19 3.93 -19.00
N GLU A 211 7.57 3.57 -17.88
CA GLU A 211 7.70 4.29 -16.62
C GLU A 211 9.12 4.16 -16.04
N LEU A 212 9.71 2.97 -16.10
CA LEU A 212 11.10 2.76 -15.67
C LEU A 212 12.09 3.50 -16.59
N PHE A 213 11.82 3.56 -17.90
CA PHE A 213 12.64 4.31 -18.84
C PHE A 213 12.59 5.82 -18.56
N VAL A 214 11.39 6.38 -18.38
CA VAL A 214 11.21 7.80 -18.03
C VAL A 214 11.83 8.11 -16.67
N LEU A 215 11.66 7.24 -15.67
CA LEU A 215 12.30 7.37 -14.37
C LEU A 215 13.84 7.40 -14.49
N ASN A 216 14.41 6.54 -15.35
CA ASN A 216 15.85 6.52 -15.59
C ASN A 216 16.34 7.84 -16.24
N MET A 217 15.64 8.35 -17.24
CA MET A 217 15.95 9.65 -17.85
C MET A 217 15.88 10.79 -16.83
N ALA A 218 14.84 10.81 -15.99
CA ALA A 218 14.69 11.80 -14.93
C ALA A 218 15.85 11.76 -13.93
N ARG A 219 16.28 10.56 -13.51
CA ARG A 219 17.43 10.38 -12.61
C ARG A 219 18.76 10.81 -13.22
N GLN A 220 18.89 10.76 -14.55
CA GLN A 220 20.07 11.26 -15.27
C GLN A 220 20.02 12.77 -15.49
N GLY A 221 18.99 13.46 -15.01
CA GLY A 221 18.85 14.91 -15.17
C GLY A 221 18.40 15.33 -16.57
N PHE A 222 17.92 14.40 -17.40
CA PHE A 222 17.52 14.68 -18.79
C PHE A 222 16.45 15.78 -18.90
N PHE A 223 15.51 15.79 -17.95
CA PHE A 223 14.42 16.79 -17.90
C PHE A 223 14.79 18.06 -17.13
N GLY A 224 16.02 18.15 -16.59
CA GLY A 224 16.40 19.23 -15.69
C GLY A 224 15.55 19.24 -14.41
N GLU A 225 15.12 20.43 -13.99
CA GLU A 225 14.27 20.59 -12.81
C GLU A 225 12.79 20.34 -13.17
N MET A 226 12.21 19.27 -12.63
CA MET A 226 10.79 18.95 -12.83
C MET A 226 9.90 20.00 -12.15
N LYS A 227 8.94 20.56 -12.90
CA LYS A 227 8.01 21.59 -12.41
C LYS A 227 6.55 21.13 -12.33
N HIS A 228 6.19 20.10 -13.08
CA HIS A 228 4.81 19.66 -13.28
C HIS A 228 4.75 18.17 -13.58
N ALA A 229 3.66 17.53 -13.19
CA ALA A 229 3.34 16.15 -13.52
C ALA A 229 1.82 15.96 -13.61
N GLU A 230 1.38 15.07 -14.50
CA GLU A 230 -0.02 14.68 -14.66
C GLU A 230 -0.15 13.17 -14.54
N CYS A 231 -1.27 12.71 -13.97
CA CYS A 231 -1.58 11.30 -13.80
C CYS A 231 -3.09 11.12 -13.98
N ALA A 232 -3.48 10.04 -14.65
CA ALA A 232 -4.88 9.67 -14.84
C ALA A 232 -5.02 8.15 -14.84
N TYR A 233 -6.17 7.69 -14.35
CA TYR A 233 -6.65 6.32 -14.55
C TYR A 233 -7.85 6.41 -15.50
N ILE A 234 -7.62 6.08 -16.77
CA ILE A 234 -8.57 6.27 -17.89
C ILE A 234 -9.19 4.93 -18.27
#